data_AF-A0A4Y8BZU8-F1
#
_entry.id   AF-A0A4Y8BZU8-F1
#
_cell.length_a   1.000
_cell.length_b   1.000
_cell.length_c   1.000
_cell.angle_alpha   90.00
_cell.angle_beta   90.00
_cell.angle_gamma   90.00
#
_symmetry.space_group_name_H-M   'P 1'
#
loop_
_entity.id
_entity.type
_entity.pdbx_description
1 polymer ?
#
loop_
_entity_poly.entity_id
_entity_poly.type
_entity_poly.pdbx_seq_one_letter_code
_entity_poly.pdbx_strand_id
1 'polypeptide(L)' 'YDARYSANELFNYLVSGLNKAGIKIYDIGLVPTPLGYFSLYEGLKFDANVMITGSHNPKDYNGFKITINKESFFG' A
#
# COMPACT_ATOMS: atom_id res chain seq x y z
N TYR A 1 -1.23 1.66 -5.28
CA TYR A 1 -0.18 2.72 -5.27
C TYR A 1 -0.70 3.97 -5.98
N ASP A 2 -0.03 5.12 -5.86
CA ASP A 2 -0.38 6.38 -6.59
C ASP A 2 0.48 6.58 -7.86
N ALA A 3 0.33 7.72 -8.54
CA ALA A 3 0.94 7.99 -9.84
C ALA A 3 2.45 8.35 -9.81
N ARG A 4 3.16 8.09 -8.71
CA ARG A 4 4.60 8.40 -8.62
C ARG A 4 5.44 7.46 -9.48
N TYR A 5 6.44 8.02 -10.16
CA TYR A 5 7.34 7.23 -11.03
C TYR A 5 8.06 6.10 -10.28
N SER A 6 8.41 6.32 -9.01
CA SER A 6 9.05 5.31 -8.15
C SER A 6 8.08 4.25 -7.58
N ALA A 7 6.76 4.36 -7.83
CA ALA A 7 5.77 3.48 -7.22
C ALA A 7 5.94 2.00 -7.64
N ASN A 8 6.17 1.73 -8.92
CA ASN A 8 6.32 0.36 -9.42
C ASN A 8 7.57 -0.32 -8.86
N GLU A 9 8.68 0.41 -8.76
CA GLU A 9 9.92 -0.11 -8.18
C GLU A 9 9.73 -0.45 -6.70
N LEU A 10 9.16 0.48 -5.91
CA LEU A 10 8.84 0.25 -4.50
C LEU A 10 7.85 -0.90 -4.30
N PHE A 11 6.86 -1.04 -5.18
CA PHE A 11 5.91 -2.13 -5.16
C PHE A 11 6.61 -3.48 -5.33
N ASN A 12 7.48 -3.62 -6.31
CA ASN A 12 8.20 -4.87 -6.56
C ASN A 12 9.07 -5.29 -5.37
N TYR A 13 9.80 -4.35 -4.76
CA TYR A 13 10.61 -4.65 -3.56
C TYR A 13 9.73 -5.01 -2.36
N LEU A 14 8.63 -4.28 -2.14
CA LEU A 14 7.69 -4.55 -1.06
C LEU A 14 7.06 -5.94 -1.20
N VAL A 15 6.53 -6.26 -2.38
CA VAL A 15 5.91 -7.56 -2.68
C VAL A 15 6.90 -8.70 -2.55
N SER A 16 8.14 -8.52 -3.03
CA SER A 16 9.21 -9.51 -2.88
C SER A 16 9.48 -9.85 -1.40
N GLY A 17 9.63 -8.83 -0.55
CA GLY A 17 9.85 -9.00 0.88
C GLY A 17 8.68 -9.68 1.60
N LEU A 18 7.44 -9.23 1.32
CA LEU A 18 6.25 -9.79 1.95
C LEU A 18 5.97 -11.23 1.50
N ASN A 19 6.13 -11.54 0.21
CA ASN A 19 6.02 -12.91 -0.29
C ASN A 19 7.07 -13.83 0.33
N LYS A 20 8.32 -13.36 0.51
CA LYS A 20 9.36 -14.11 1.20
C LYS A 20 9.00 -14.41 2.66
N ALA A 21 8.23 -13.53 3.30
CA ALA A 21 7.68 -13.74 4.64
C ALA A 21 6.41 -14.61 4.66
N GLY A 22 5.96 -15.14 3.52
CA GLY A 22 4.76 -15.97 3.41
C GLY A 22 3.44 -15.18 3.45
N ILE A 23 3.49 -13.85 3.28
CA ILE A 23 2.30 -13.00 3.28
C ILE A 23 1.68 -12.99 1.88
N LYS A 24 0.38 -13.28 1.80
CA LYS A 24 -0.37 -13.25 0.55
C LYS A 24 -0.72 -11.81 0.16
N ILE A 25 -0.34 -11.41 -1.05
CA ILE A 25 -0.57 -10.06 -1.56
C ILE A 25 -1.66 -10.04 -2.63
N TYR A 26 -2.51 -9.02 -2.56
CA TYR A 26 -3.51 -8.69 -3.57
C TYR A 26 -3.25 -7.27 -4.06
N ASP A 27 -3.00 -7.14 -5.35
CA ASP A 27 -2.78 -5.83 -5.98
C ASP A 27 -4.09 -5.27 -6.52
N ILE A 28 -4.44 -4.07 -6.09
CA ILE A 28 -5.58 -3.30 -6.58
C ILE A 28 -5.16 -2.16 -7.53
N GLY A 29 -3.86 -2.05 -7.82
CA GLY A 29 -3.29 -1.18 -8.85
C GLY A 29 -3.18 0.29 -8.48
N LEU A 30 -3.29 1.13 -9.51
CA LEU A 30 -3.24 2.59 -9.42
C LEU A 30 -4.59 3.15 -8.94
N VAL A 31 -4.65 3.60 -7.69
CA VAL A 31 -5.90 3.98 -7.03
C VAL A 31 -5.68 5.17 -6.07
N PRO A 32 -6.72 5.96 -5.74
CA PRO A 32 -6.59 6.98 -4.70
C PRO A 32 -6.47 6.33 -3.31
N THR A 33 -5.77 6.98 -2.38
CA THR A 33 -5.54 6.44 -1.01
C THR A 33 -6.82 6.01 -0.28
N PRO A 34 -7.96 6.74 -0.34
CA PRO A 34 -9.19 6.31 0.31
C PRO A 34 -9.70 4.94 -0.14
N LEU A 35 -9.43 4.52 -1.39
CA LEU A 35 -9.85 3.20 -1.85
C LEU A 35 -9.07 2.08 -1.16
N GLY A 36 -7.78 2.29 -0.88
CA GLY A 36 -6.97 1.34 -0.11
C GLY A 36 -7.41 1.21 1.35
N TYR A 37 -7.92 2.28 1.96
CA TYR A 37 -8.54 2.18 3.29
C TYR A 37 -9.87 1.42 3.22
N PHE A 38 -10.69 1.76 2.25
CA PHE A 38 -12.00 1.14 2.05
C PHE A 38 -11.90 -0.36 1.76
N SER A 39 -10.85 -0.82 1.08
CA SER A 39 -10.64 -2.25 0.80
C SER A 39 -10.54 -3.11 2.06
N LEU A 40 -10.19 -2.55 3.23
CA LEU A 40 -10.20 -3.28 4.51
C LEU A 40 -11.60 -3.54 5.09
N TYR A 41 -12.63 -2.91 4.53
CA TYR A 41 -14.01 -3.02 5.00
C TYR A 41 -14.89 -3.87 4.07
N GLU A 42 -14.44 -4.20 2.86
CA GLU A 42 -15.25 -4.83 1.82
C GLU A 42 -14.80 -6.23 1.40
N GLY A 43 -15.78 -7.13 1.21
CA GLY A 43 -15.69 -8.39 0.46
C GLY A 43 -14.80 -9.49 1.06
N LEU A 44 -13.50 -9.24 1.15
CA LEU A 44 -12.49 -10.13 1.70
C LEU A 44 -11.96 -9.52 3.00
N LYS A 45 -11.86 -10.31 4.07
CA LYS A 45 -11.27 -9.87 5.33
C LYS A 45 -9.75 -9.73 5.13
N PHE A 46 -9.30 -8.56 4.69
CA PHE A 46 -7.88 -8.23 4.60
C PHE A 46 -7.38 -7.75 5.96
N ASP A 47 -6.23 -8.26 6.38
CA ASP A 47 -5.61 -7.88 7.67
C ASP A 47 -4.92 -6.52 7.59
N ALA A 48 -4.41 -6.14 6.42
CA ALA A 48 -3.64 -4.92 6.23
C ALA A 48 -3.74 -4.33 4.82
N ASN A 49 -3.50 -3.02 4.73
CA ASN A 49 -3.34 -2.26 3.50
C ASN A 49 -2.01 -1.50 3.56
N VAL A 50 -1.27 -1.50 2.46
CA VAL A 50 -0.07 -0.69 2.28
C VAL A 50 -0.22 0.14 1.03
N MET A 51 -0.40 1.45 1.21
CA MET A 51 -0.50 2.39 0.10
C MET A 51 0.86 3.02 -0.17
N ILE A 52 1.40 2.81 -1.38
CA ILE A 52 2.60 3.49 -1.85
C ILE A 52 2.22 4.87 -2.37
N THR A 53 2.59 5.91 -1.63
CA THR A 53 2.26 7.31 -1.93
C THR A 53 3.16 8.27 -1.16
N GLY A 54 3.48 9.40 -1.78
CA GLY A 54 4.05 10.59 -1.13
C GLY A 54 2.99 11.66 -0.79
N SER A 55 1.70 11.34 -0.90
CA SER A 55 0.58 12.26 -0.61
C SER A 55 0.70 13.59 -1.37
N HIS A 56 0.89 14.70 -0.67
CA HIS A 56 1.02 16.05 -1.23
C HIS A 56 2.49 16.46 -1.47
N ASN A 57 3.45 15.60 -1.10
CA ASN A 57 4.88 15.92 -1.19
C ASN A 57 5.32 15.98 -2.66
N PRO A 58 6.42 16.70 -2.96
CA PRO A 58 6.97 16.80 -4.31
C PRO A 58 7.14 15.43 -4.97
N LYS A 59 7.14 15.40 -6.32
CA LYS A 59 7.08 14.17 -7.13
C LYS A 59 8.19 13.16 -6.80
N ASP A 60 9.36 13.64 -6.38
CA ASP A 60 10.53 12.81 -6.11
C ASP A 60 10.47 12.12 -4.73
N TYR A 61 9.54 12.52 -3.86
CA TYR A 61 9.26 11.83 -2.60
C TYR A 61 8.29 10.68 -2.82
N ASN A 62 8.45 9.60 -2.08
CA ASN A 62 7.46 8.52 -2.02
C ASN A 62 7.57 7.83 -0.65
N GLY A 63 6.64 6.93 -0.35
CA GLY A 63 6.62 6.25 0.94
C GLY A 63 5.44 5.30 1.07
N PHE A 64 5.21 4.84 2.29
CA PHE A 64 4.17 3.89 2.61
C PHE A 64 3.22 4.50 3.65
N LYS A 65 1.91 4.42 3.38
CA LYS A 65 0.88 4.52 4.43
C LYS A 65 0.43 3.10 4.75
N ILE A 66 0.61 2.68 5.99
CA ILE A 66 0.33 1.32 6.43
C ILE A 66 -0.88 1.34 7.38
N THR A 67 -1.83 0.46 7.13
CA THR A 67 -3.00 0.25 7.98
C THR A 67 -3.09 -1.24 8.29
N ILE A 68 -3.19 -1.60 9.57
CA ILE A 68 -3.28 -2.98 10.06
C ILE A 68 -4.51 -3.06 10.95
N ASN A 69 -5.36 -4.05 10.73
CA ASN A 69 -6.62 -4.22 11.48
C ASN A 69 -7.46 -2.94 11.52
N LYS A 70 -7.49 -2.20 10.41
CA LYS A 70 -8.21 -0.92 10.23
C LYS A 70 -7.68 0.26 11.05
N GLU A 71 -6.56 0.07 11.74
CA GLU A 71 -5.86 1.11 12.48
C GLU A 71 -4.61 1.56 11.75
N SER A 72 -4.26 2.84 11.88
CA SER A 72 -3.02 3.35 11.30
C SER A 72 -1.82 2.75 12.04
N PHE A 73 -0.88 2.19 11.29
CA PHE A 73 0.39 1.76 11.85
C PHE A 73 1.36 2.95 11.88
N PHE A 74 1.86 3.25 13.07
CA PHE A 74 2.92 4.24 13.29
C PHE A 74 4.17 3.46 13.70
N GLY A 75 5.23 3.57 12.88
CA GLY A 75 6.53 2.97 13.14
C GLY A 75 7.54 3.99 13.64
#